data_AF-A0A7S1SFY8-F1
#
_entry.id   AF-A0A7S1SFY8-F1
#
_cell.length_a   1.000
_cell.length_b   1.000
_cell.length_c   1.000
_cell.angle_alpha   90.00
_cell.angle_beta   90.00
_cell.angle_gamma   90.00
#
_symmetry.space_group_name_H-M   'P 1'
#
loop_
_entity.id
_entity.type
_entity.pdbx_description
1 polymer ?
#
loop_
_entity_poly.entity_id
_entity_poly.type
_entity_poly.pdbx_seq_one_letter_code
_entity_poly.pdbx_strand_id
1 'polypeptide(L)'
;MAVRRCLLALLAVLPAIAGGLLVRWAPETEVPDEYFDKLLQHMRAKADDPVQQASDCNHLSSLVELTKEQWEHLKPSPRQDKALAMGLDLLAIGAMQRFPSNGIVQKKCSFALKSLAQWNAPAFGTLGEHGAIEALAASVQAFPDDPDMLMLAGNIPALTDFKSDPRSQKNLQRLEKTGVAETVLTGMKRFANRSDITLTGLCFFSNACAPPALNAKMVQQGYLEDSVEMMRRHGKKVGVSGEVVWLADKCFSDDEAQLRREADAGLLEEVVLTLRAASAGLKTDVIGNERMFRNAMSLLGKFARAGDAYRARIVRAGAEAEILAGLSSGLVKPSKACPCLEALRLSLPAACLEGKR
;
A
#
# COMPACT_ATOMS: atom_id res chain seq x y z
N MET A 1 12.94 2.09 2.46
CA MET A 1 12.39 3.44 2.77
C MET A 1 11.25 3.89 1.82
N ALA A 2 10.48 2.99 1.19
CA ALA A 2 9.50 3.32 0.15
C ALA A 2 8.01 3.26 0.56
N VAL A 3 7.67 2.89 1.81
CA VAL A 3 6.31 2.47 2.22
C VAL A 3 5.71 3.40 3.31
N ARG A 4 6.08 4.69 3.26
CA ARG A 4 5.78 5.65 4.33
C ARG A 4 4.27 5.92 4.57
N ARG A 5 3.32 5.77 3.62
CA ARG A 5 1.92 6.29 3.82
C ARG A 5 0.75 5.68 2.99
N CYS A 6 0.84 4.53 2.31
CA CYS A 6 -0.35 3.94 1.61
C CYS A 6 -1.54 3.73 2.57
N LEU A 7 -1.23 3.53 3.85
CA LEU A 7 -2.19 3.35 4.93
C LEU A 7 -2.88 4.64 5.44
N LEU A 8 -2.26 5.82 5.33
CA LEU A 8 -2.90 7.06 5.79
C LEU A 8 -4.09 7.48 4.91
N ALA A 9 -4.11 7.07 3.64
CA ALA A 9 -5.24 7.33 2.75
C ALA A 9 -6.46 6.45 3.06
N LEU A 10 -6.27 5.24 3.58
CA LEU A 10 -7.34 4.35 4.03
C LEU A 10 -8.01 4.85 5.32
N LEU A 11 -7.26 5.50 6.21
CA LEU A 11 -7.81 6.09 7.44
C LEU A 11 -8.65 7.36 7.16
N ALA A 12 -8.41 8.06 6.05
CA ALA A 12 -9.19 9.25 5.66
C ALA A 12 -10.56 8.93 5.02
N VAL A 13 -10.89 7.66 4.80
CA VAL A 13 -12.17 7.19 4.21
C VAL A 13 -13.12 6.58 5.27
N LEU A 14 -12.71 6.52 6.54
CA LEU A 14 -13.63 6.20 7.62
C LEU A 14 -14.64 7.36 7.80
N PRO A 15 -15.96 7.09 7.82
CA PRO A 15 -16.93 8.13 8.08
C PRO A 15 -16.65 8.73 9.45
N ALA A 16 -16.61 10.07 9.52
CA ALA A 16 -16.54 10.83 10.75
C ALA A 16 -17.81 10.58 11.59
N ILE A 17 -17.85 9.45 12.30
CA ILE A 17 -18.82 9.19 13.36
C ILE A 17 -18.11 9.51 14.68
N ALA A 18 -18.07 10.80 15.01
CA ALA A 18 -17.94 11.27 16.39
C ALA A 18 -18.19 12.78 16.43
N GLY A 19 -19.24 13.18 17.14
CA GLY A 19 -19.46 14.56 17.53
C GLY A 19 -18.28 15.10 18.32
N GLY A 20 -18.00 16.39 18.12
CA GLY A 20 -16.85 17.07 18.68
C GLY A 20 -16.84 17.05 20.21
N LEU A 21 -15.97 16.20 20.77
CA LEU A 21 -15.25 16.54 21.99
C LEU A 21 -13.79 16.76 21.61
N LEU A 22 -13.32 17.99 21.79
CA LEU A 22 -11.89 18.31 21.83
C LEU A 22 -11.28 17.59 23.05
N VAL A 23 -10.94 16.31 22.88
CA VAL A 23 -10.09 15.60 23.83
C VAL A 23 -8.71 16.23 23.73
N ARG A 24 -8.33 17.01 24.75
CA ARG A 24 -6.93 17.38 24.98
C ARG A 24 -6.13 16.09 25.04
N TRP A 25 -5.19 15.92 24.11
CA TRP A 25 -4.26 14.80 24.08
C TRP A 25 -3.40 14.87 25.34
N ALA A 26 -3.71 14.00 26.31
CA ALA A 26 -2.85 13.80 27.47
C ALA A 26 -1.49 13.27 26.99
N PRO A 27 -0.38 13.63 27.67
CA PRO A 27 0.92 13.02 27.42
C PRO A 27 0.80 11.48 27.49
N GLU A 28 1.61 10.78 26.70
CA GLU A 28 1.65 9.31 26.60
C GLU A 28 1.59 8.65 27.98
N THR A 29 0.39 8.35 28.47
CA THR A 29 0.24 7.54 29.65
C THR A 29 0.56 6.12 29.24
N GLU A 30 1.51 5.51 29.93
CA GLU A 30 1.76 4.08 29.81
C GLU A 30 0.42 3.36 30.04
N VAL A 31 0.06 2.47 29.11
CA VAL A 31 -1.12 1.62 29.27
C VAL A 31 -0.76 0.58 30.32
N PRO A 32 -1.47 0.52 31.46
CA PRO A 32 -1.14 -0.42 32.52
C PRO A 32 -1.19 -1.87 32.03
N ASP A 33 -0.28 -2.68 32.57
CA ASP A 33 -0.12 -4.10 32.23
C ASP A 33 -1.42 -4.90 32.37
N GLU A 34 -2.19 -4.56 33.40
CA GLU A 34 -3.48 -5.16 33.73
C GLU A 34 -4.49 -5.12 32.56
N TYR A 35 -4.41 -4.14 31.65
CA TYR A 35 -5.31 -4.08 30.48
C TYR A 35 -5.07 -5.24 29.51
N PHE A 36 -3.81 -5.62 29.28
CA PHE A 36 -3.50 -6.75 28.41
C PHE A 36 -3.90 -8.07 29.07
N ASP A 37 -3.69 -8.21 30.37
CA ASP A 37 -4.07 -9.40 31.13
C ASP A 37 -5.59 -9.61 31.11
N LYS A 38 -6.36 -8.54 31.36
CA LYS A 38 -7.82 -8.56 31.28
C LYS A 38 -8.30 -8.95 29.89
N LEU A 39 -7.72 -8.36 28.84
CA LEU A 39 -8.08 -8.70 27.47
C LEU A 39 -7.77 -10.18 27.14
N LEU A 40 -6.59 -10.67 27.53
CA LEU A 40 -6.19 -12.06 27.34
C LEU A 40 -7.17 -13.02 28.02
N GLN A 41 -7.51 -12.75 29.28
CA GLN A 41 -8.46 -13.56 30.05
C GLN A 41 -9.85 -13.53 29.39
N HIS A 42 -10.30 -12.37 28.92
CA HIS A 42 -11.61 -12.22 28.30
C HIS A 42 -11.73 -12.98 26.98
N MET A 43 -10.74 -12.82 26.09
CA MET A 43 -10.69 -13.52 24.79
C MET A 43 -10.72 -15.04 24.98
N ARG A 44 -10.07 -15.56 26.02
CA ARG A 44 -10.08 -16.99 26.37
C ARG A 44 -11.42 -17.43 26.96
N ALA A 45 -11.95 -16.69 27.93
CA ALA A 45 -13.20 -17.03 28.61
C ALA A 45 -14.42 -16.99 27.65
N LYS A 46 -14.32 -16.23 26.57
CA LYS A 46 -15.40 -16.00 25.59
C LYS A 46 -15.00 -16.45 24.18
N ALA A 47 -14.17 -17.50 24.08
CA ALA A 47 -13.60 -17.99 22.82
C ALA A 47 -14.66 -18.36 21.76
N ASP A 48 -15.83 -18.82 22.20
CA ASP A 48 -16.95 -19.30 21.37
C ASP A 48 -18.06 -18.26 21.15
N ASP A 49 -17.88 -17.02 21.64
CA ASP A 49 -18.83 -15.92 21.42
C ASP A 49 -18.30 -14.98 20.31
N PRO A 50 -18.86 -15.02 19.09
CA PRO A 50 -18.36 -14.20 17.99
C PRO A 50 -18.54 -12.69 18.22
N VAL A 51 -19.59 -12.28 18.94
CA VAL A 51 -19.81 -10.87 19.25
C VAL A 51 -18.70 -10.38 20.19
N GLN A 52 -18.39 -11.20 21.20
CA GLN A 52 -17.32 -10.86 22.13
C GLN A 52 -15.94 -10.91 21.48
N GLN A 53 -15.64 -11.92 20.66
CA GLN A 53 -14.36 -11.97 19.93
C GLN A 53 -14.16 -10.77 19.00
N ALA A 54 -15.21 -10.32 18.31
CA ALA A 54 -15.12 -9.11 17.50
C ALA A 54 -14.83 -7.86 18.36
N SER A 55 -15.48 -7.72 19.51
CA SER A 55 -15.24 -6.64 20.46
C SER A 55 -13.81 -6.68 21.00
N ASP A 56 -13.32 -7.84 21.39
CA ASP A 56 -11.99 -8.01 21.96
C ASP A 56 -10.89 -7.76 20.91
N CYS A 57 -11.06 -8.23 19.67
CA CYS A 57 -10.17 -7.89 18.56
C CYS A 57 -10.15 -6.38 18.28
N ASN A 58 -11.29 -5.70 18.37
CA ASN A 58 -11.32 -4.24 18.26
C ASN A 58 -10.53 -3.58 19.40
N HIS A 59 -10.68 -4.08 20.63
CA HIS A 59 -9.96 -3.57 21.80
C HIS A 59 -8.45 -3.79 21.66
N LEU A 60 -8.03 -4.97 21.18
CA LEU A 60 -6.64 -5.27 20.86
C LEU A 60 -6.07 -4.25 19.86
N SER A 61 -6.79 -4.00 18.77
CA SER A 61 -6.36 -3.01 17.77
C SER A 61 -6.15 -1.63 18.38
N SER A 62 -7.04 -1.18 19.27
CA SER A 62 -6.93 0.12 19.94
C SER A 62 -5.78 0.17 20.95
N LEU A 63 -5.52 -0.91 21.69
CA LEU A 63 -4.41 -0.96 22.66
C LEU A 63 -3.04 -0.83 22.00
N VAL A 64 -2.88 -1.41 20.81
CA VAL A 64 -1.61 -1.42 20.05
C VAL A 64 -1.57 -0.38 18.92
N GLU A 65 -2.58 0.49 18.85
CA GLU A 65 -2.65 1.55 17.85
C GLU A 65 -1.44 2.49 17.97
N LEU A 66 -0.91 2.88 16.81
CA LEU A 66 0.22 3.79 16.76
C LEU A 66 -0.23 5.22 17.02
N THR A 67 0.55 5.97 17.80
CA THR A 67 0.34 7.40 17.99
C THR A 67 0.59 8.17 16.69
N LYS A 68 0.12 9.42 16.62
CA LYS A 68 0.39 10.29 15.46
C LYS A 68 1.89 10.44 15.20
N GLU A 69 2.70 10.60 16.25
CA GLU A 69 4.16 10.68 16.09
C GLU A 69 4.72 9.38 15.51
N GLN A 70 4.31 8.23 16.06
CA GLN A 70 4.71 6.92 15.52
C GLN A 70 4.31 6.78 14.04
N TRP A 71 3.11 7.27 13.66
CA TRP A 71 2.65 7.39 12.27
C TRP A 71 3.56 8.24 11.39
N GLU A 72 4.00 9.41 11.87
CA GLU A 72 4.82 10.34 11.10
C GLU A 72 6.27 9.85 10.95
N HIS A 73 6.75 9.10 11.94
CA HIS A 73 8.14 8.63 12.03
C HIS A 73 8.34 7.15 11.72
N LEU A 74 7.28 6.42 11.36
CA LEU A 74 7.30 4.97 11.08
C LEU A 74 7.88 4.16 12.23
N LYS A 75 7.57 4.55 13.46
CA LYS A 75 8.05 3.85 14.66
C LYS A 75 7.02 2.82 15.08
N PRO A 76 7.44 1.59 15.45
CA PRO A 76 6.54 0.65 16.10
C PRO A 76 6.10 1.16 17.47
N SER A 77 5.02 0.59 17.99
CA SER A 77 4.60 0.78 19.38
C SER A 77 5.14 -0.35 20.24
N PRO A 78 5.76 -0.08 21.41
CA PRO A 78 6.23 -1.13 22.32
C PRO A 78 5.07 -2.03 22.83
N ARG A 79 3.82 -1.55 22.71
CA ARG A 79 2.61 -2.30 23.04
C ARG A 79 2.37 -3.47 22.08
N GLN A 80 2.88 -3.39 20.85
CA GLN A 80 2.78 -4.49 19.87
C GLN A 80 3.58 -5.70 20.34
N ASP A 81 4.84 -5.50 20.75
CA ASP A 81 5.71 -6.57 21.23
C ASP A 81 5.14 -7.25 22.48
N LYS A 82 4.57 -6.44 23.38
CA LYS A 82 3.90 -6.95 24.57
C LYS A 82 2.70 -7.83 24.24
N ALA A 83 1.81 -7.34 23.37
CA ALA A 83 0.64 -8.11 22.96
C ALA A 83 1.01 -9.46 22.31
N LEU A 84 2.08 -9.46 21.51
CA LEU A 84 2.64 -10.69 20.92
C LEU A 84 3.23 -11.64 21.95
N ALA A 85 4.00 -11.13 22.91
CA ALA A 85 4.56 -11.96 23.98
C ALA A 85 3.48 -12.65 24.81
N MET A 86 2.28 -12.07 24.88
CA MET A 86 1.12 -12.64 25.56
C MET A 86 0.28 -13.58 24.70
N GLY A 87 0.57 -13.70 23.41
CA GLY A 87 -0.16 -14.54 22.46
C GLY A 87 -1.55 -14.01 22.08
N LEU A 88 -1.78 -12.70 22.16
CA LEU A 88 -3.07 -12.08 21.77
C LEU A 88 -3.34 -12.20 20.26
N ASP A 89 -2.28 -12.26 19.45
CA ASP A 89 -2.36 -12.53 18.03
C ASP A 89 -2.87 -13.94 17.71
N LEU A 90 -2.41 -14.96 18.45
CA LEU A 90 -2.90 -16.33 18.30
C LEU A 90 -4.39 -16.44 18.61
N LEU A 91 -4.88 -15.66 19.59
CA LEU A 91 -6.31 -15.61 19.90
C LEU A 91 -7.11 -14.92 18.78
N ALA A 92 -6.60 -13.82 18.22
CA ALA A 92 -7.22 -13.15 17.09
C ALA A 92 -7.27 -14.03 15.83
N ILE A 93 -6.16 -14.71 15.50
CA ILE A 93 -6.09 -15.69 14.40
C ILE A 93 -7.07 -16.85 14.65
N GLY A 94 -7.07 -17.39 15.87
CA GLY A 94 -8.00 -18.46 16.25
C GLY A 94 -9.47 -18.04 16.15
N ALA A 95 -9.81 -16.81 16.51
CA ALA A 95 -11.17 -16.28 16.34
C ALA A 95 -11.57 -16.19 14.87
N MET A 96 -10.68 -15.71 14.00
CA MET A 96 -10.93 -15.69 12.55
C MET A 96 -11.14 -17.10 11.98
N GLN A 97 -10.40 -18.09 12.48
CA GLN A 97 -10.54 -19.49 12.06
C GLN A 97 -11.81 -20.15 12.58
N ARG A 98 -12.24 -19.83 13.81
CA ARG A 98 -13.49 -20.35 14.40
C ARG A 98 -14.74 -19.74 13.77
N PHE A 99 -14.67 -18.47 13.34
CA PHE A 99 -15.81 -17.75 12.76
C PHE A 99 -15.53 -17.27 11.32
N PRO A 100 -15.25 -18.19 10.37
CA PRO A 100 -14.82 -17.82 9.02
C PRO A 100 -15.90 -17.06 8.24
N SER A 101 -17.18 -17.32 8.51
CA SER A 101 -18.33 -16.68 7.87
C SER A 101 -18.84 -15.43 8.59
N ASN A 102 -18.24 -15.05 9.72
CA ASN A 102 -18.66 -13.84 10.45
C ASN A 102 -17.83 -12.63 10.01
N GLY A 103 -18.34 -11.86 9.06
CA GLY A 103 -17.66 -10.68 8.52
C GLY A 103 -17.22 -9.65 9.58
N ILE A 104 -17.93 -9.54 10.71
CA ILE A 104 -17.57 -8.61 11.79
C ILE A 104 -16.32 -9.11 12.53
N VAL A 105 -16.27 -10.39 12.92
CA VAL A 105 -15.08 -10.99 13.54
C VAL A 105 -13.88 -10.86 12.60
N GLN A 106 -14.08 -11.27 11.34
CA GLN A 106 -13.07 -11.18 10.29
C GLN A 106 -12.48 -9.77 10.16
N LYS A 107 -13.34 -8.76 10.02
CA LYS A 107 -12.94 -7.35 9.92
C LYS A 107 -12.17 -6.88 11.16
N LYS A 108 -12.72 -7.10 12.36
CA LYS A 108 -12.12 -6.60 13.60
C LYS A 108 -10.77 -7.27 13.90
N CYS A 109 -10.68 -8.58 13.75
CA CYS A 109 -9.43 -9.30 13.99
C CYS A 109 -8.39 -9.00 12.89
N SER A 110 -8.81 -8.81 11.63
CA SER A 110 -7.91 -8.34 10.56
C SER A 110 -7.25 -7.00 10.90
N PHE A 111 -8.02 -6.04 11.42
CA PHE A 111 -7.47 -4.76 11.88
C PHE A 111 -6.52 -4.93 13.07
N ALA A 112 -6.84 -5.81 14.02
CA ALA A 112 -5.96 -6.09 15.16
C ALA A 112 -4.59 -6.63 14.70
N LEU A 113 -4.58 -7.64 13.81
CA LEU A 113 -3.35 -8.24 13.29
C LEU A 113 -2.50 -7.24 12.51
N LYS A 114 -3.14 -6.40 11.70
CA LYS A 114 -2.47 -5.30 11.01
C LYS A 114 -1.86 -4.30 11.99
N SER A 115 -2.61 -3.88 13.00
CA SER A 115 -2.12 -2.94 14.02
C SER A 115 -0.94 -3.52 14.81
N LEU A 116 -0.92 -4.84 15.06
CA LEU A 116 0.25 -5.51 15.65
C LEU A 116 1.48 -5.51 14.74
N ALA A 117 1.28 -5.71 13.44
CA ALA A 117 2.38 -5.79 12.46
C ALA A 117 2.96 -4.42 12.08
N GLN A 118 2.14 -3.36 12.13
CA GLN A 118 2.44 -2.07 11.49
C GLN A 118 3.79 -1.50 11.93
N TRP A 119 4.74 -1.50 11.00
CA TRP A 119 6.14 -1.06 11.14
C TRP A 119 6.94 -1.69 12.29
N ASN A 120 6.50 -2.85 12.74
CA ASN A 120 7.22 -3.65 13.71
C ASN A 120 7.80 -4.87 13.01
N ALA A 121 9.07 -4.78 12.65
CA ALA A 121 9.72 -5.82 11.86
C ALA A 121 9.85 -7.18 12.55
N PRO A 122 10.20 -7.22 13.84
CA PRO A 122 10.02 -8.42 14.66
C PRO A 122 8.60 -8.99 14.62
N ALA A 123 7.58 -8.13 14.84
CA ALA A 123 6.19 -8.56 14.93
C ALA A 123 5.66 -9.24 13.68
N PHE A 124 5.88 -8.68 12.48
CA PHE A 124 5.32 -9.31 11.28
C PHE A 124 5.92 -10.68 10.98
N GLY A 125 7.18 -10.93 11.37
CA GLY A 125 7.80 -12.24 11.23
C GLY A 125 7.09 -13.27 12.09
N THR A 126 6.91 -12.96 13.38
CA THR A 126 6.17 -13.78 14.33
C THR A 126 4.73 -14.02 13.88
N LEU A 127 4.01 -12.97 13.48
CA LEU A 127 2.64 -13.07 12.98
C LEU A 127 2.53 -13.98 11.74
N GLY A 128 3.49 -13.89 10.82
CA GLY A 128 3.58 -14.77 9.66
C GLY A 128 3.82 -16.23 10.03
N GLU A 129 4.67 -16.49 11.03
CA GLU A 129 4.90 -17.84 11.57
C GLU A 129 3.66 -18.41 12.25
N HIS A 130 2.87 -17.55 12.91
CA HIS A 130 1.60 -17.91 13.55
C HIS A 130 0.41 -18.06 12.58
N GLY A 131 0.61 -17.81 11.28
CA GLY A 131 -0.41 -18.02 10.25
C GLY A 131 -1.33 -16.83 9.97
N ALA A 132 -0.92 -15.61 10.34
CA ALA A 132 -1.71 -14.40 10.09
C ALA A 132 -1.93 -14.11 8.60
N ILE A 133 -0.97 -14.44 7.73
CA ILE A 133 -1.09 -14.25 6.28
C ILE A 133 -2.24 -15.09 5.73
N GLU A 134 -2.27 -16.37 6.08
CA GLU A 134 -3.27 -17.33 5.65
C GLU A 134 -4.66 -16.97 6.19
N ALA A 135 -4.74 -16.53 7.45
CA ALA A 135 -6.00 -16.07 8.06
C ALA A 135 -6.56 -14.82 7.36
N LEU A 136 -5.72 -13.81 7.10
CA LEU A 136 -6.12 -12.59 6.39
C LEU A 136 -6.53 -12.88 4.94
N ALA A 137 -5.79 -13.75 4.25
CA ALA A 137 -6.13 -14.15 2.89
C ALA A 137 -7.48 -14.87 2.81
N ALA A 138 -7.70 -15.87 3.69
CA ALA A 138 -8.96 -16.58 3.78
C ALA A 138 -10.14 -15.64 4.09
N SER A 139 -9.91 -14.62 4.91
CA SER A 139 -10.89 -13.57 5.22
C SER A 139 -11.37 -12.82 3.98
N VAL A 140 -10.44 -12.36 3.14
CA VAL A 140 -10.75 -11.68 1.87
C VAL A 140 -11.46 -12.63 0.89
N GLN A 141 -11.03 -13.89 0.85
CA GLN A 141 -11.57 -14.91 -0.05
C GLN A 141 -12.97 -15.41 0.34
N ALA A 142 -13.34 -15.34 1.62
CA ALA A 142 -14.65 -15.78 2.10
C ALA A 142 -15.80 -14.85 1.67
N PHE A 143 -15.50 -13.60 1.27
CA PHE A 143 -16.50 -12.59 0.92
C PHE A 143 -16.13 -11.84 -0.38
N PRO A 144 -15.97 -12.54 -1.52
CA PRO A 144 -15.48 -11.94 -2.76
C PRO A 144 -16.46 -10.90 -3.35
N ASP A 145 -17.75 -11.00 -3.00
CA ASP A 145 -18.82 -10.12 -3.45
C ASP A 145 -19.11 -8.96 -2.49
N ASP A 146 -18.42 -8.90 -1.34
CA ASP A 146 -18.56 -7.81 -0.38
C ASP A 146 -17.40 -6.80 -0.54
N PRO A 147 -17.67 -5.58 -1.02
CA PRO A 147 -16.63 -4.57 -1.21
C PRO A 147 -15.93 -4.17 0.10
N ASP A 148 -16.63 -4.20 1.24
CA ASP A 148 -16.05 -3.82 2.53
C ASP A 148 -15.09 -4.89 3.06
N MET A 149 -15.36 -6.15 2.73
CA MET A 149 -14.46 -7.27 3.04
C MET A 149 -13.26 -7.30 2.11
N LEU A 150 -13.43 -6.93 0.84
CA LEU A 150 -12.32 -6.78 -0.10
C LEU A 150 -11.31 -5.71 0.37
N MET A 151 -11.77 -4.65 1.05
CA MET A 151 -10.87 -3.66 1.65
C MET A 151 -9.91 -4.24 2.69
N LEU A 152 -10.18 -5.43 3.25
CA LEU A 152 -9.25 -6.10 4.17
C LEU A 152 -7.96 -6.53 3.49
N ALA A 153 -7.91 -6.62 2.16
CA ALA A 153 -6.67 -6.83 1.42
C ALA A 153 -5.60 -5.76 1.75
N GLY A 154 -6.02 -4.54 2.09
CA GLY A 154 -5.13 -3.45 2.49
C GLY A 154 -4.45 -3.66 3.85
N ASN A 155 -4.85 -4.68 4.62
CA ASN A 155 -4.23 -5.03 5.89
C ASN A 155 -3.03 -5.98 5.73
N ILE A 156 -3.00 -6.79 4.65
CA ILE A 156 -1.93 -7.76 4.39
C ILE A 156 -0.55 -7.10 4.20
N PRO A 157 -0.41 -5.94 3.51
CA PRO A 157 0.88 -5.28 3.34
C PRO A 157 1.64 -4.99 4.63
N ALA A 158 0.96 -4.84 5.77
CA ALA A 158 1.63 -4.63 7.06
C ALA A 158 2.54 -5.82 7.45
N LEU A 159 2.26 -7.02 6.92
CA LEU A 159 3.04 -8.23 7.18
C LEU A 159 4.10 -8.53 6.11
N THR A 160 4.02 -7.89 4.96
CA THR A 160 4.93 -8.10 3.83
C THR A 160 5.71 -6.83 3.48
N ASP A 161 5.67 -5.83 4.35
CA ASP A 161 6.49 -4.63 4.22
C ASP A 161 7.97 -4.99 4.49
N PHE A 162 8.92 -4.17 4.05
CA PHE A 162 10.37 -4.38 4.21
C PHE A 162 10.99 -5.49 3.35
N LYS A 163 11.06 -5.26 2.03
CA LYS A 163 11.65 -6.19 1.04
C LYS A 163 13.06 -6.73 1.38
N SER A 164 13.87 -6.01 2.17
CA SER A 164 15.22 -6.47 2.56
C SER A 164 15.21 -7.39 3.79
N ASP A 165 14.09 -7.54 4.49
CA ASP A 165 13.97 -8.42 5.66
C ASP A 165 13.62 -9.86 5.21
N PRO A 166 14.43 -10.88 5.58
CA PRO A 166 14.14 -12.27 5.23
C PRO A 166 12.77 -12.78 5.70
N ARG A 167 12.25 -12.26 6.82
CA ARG A 167 10.93 -12.63 7.36
C ARG A 167 9.80 -12.12 6.45
N SER A 168 9.97 -10.93 5.89
CA SER A 168 9.03 -10.36 4.92
C SER A 168 9.00 -11.19 3.64
N GLN A 169 10.16 -11.66 3.18
CA GLN A 169 10.25 -12.58 2.04
C GLN A 169 9.54 -13.91 2.29
N LYS A 170 9.68 -14.49 3.50
CA LYS A 170 8.90 -15.68 3.89
C LYS A 170 7.40 -15.41 3.88
N ASN A 171 6.96 -14.24 4.35
CA ASN A 171 5.54 -13.86 4.33
C ASN A 171 5.01 -13.66 2.92
N LEU A 172 5.81 -13.12 2.00
CA LEU A 172 5.47 -13.05 0.57
C LEU A 172 5.32 -14.44 -0.06
N GLN A 173 6.20 -15.39 0.28
CA GLN A 173 6.08 -16.79 -0.18
C GLN A 173 4.82 -17.47 0.38
N ARG A 174 4.44 -17.18 1.63
CA ARG A 174 3.16 -17.64 2.19
C ARG A 174 1.99 -17.02 1.44
N LEU A 175 2.03 -15.70 1.22
CA LEU A 175 0.99 -14.96 0.50
C LEU A 175 0.74 -15.52 -0.90
N GLU A 176 1.81 -15.84 -1.64
CA GLU A 176 1.74 -16.46 -2.96
C GLU A 176 0.89 -17.74 -2.98
N LYS A 177 1.04 -18.59 -1.96
CA LYS A 177 0.35 -19.88 -1.84
C LYS A 177 -1.14 -19.74 -1.52
N THR A 178 -1.59 -18.59 -1.02
CA THR A 178 -2.99 -18.38 -0.63
C THR A 178 -3.93 -18.17 -1.82
N GLY A 179 -3.42 -17.70 -2.97
CA GLY A 179 -4.25 -17.32 -4.11
C GLY A 179 -5.09 -16.06 -3.90
N VAL A 180 -4.84 -15.26 -2.86
CA VAL A 180 -5.62 -14.04 -2.59
C VAL A 180 -5.39 -12.94 -3.63
N ALA A 181 -4.25 -12.96 -4.32
CA ALA A 181 -3.94 -11.98 -5.37
C ALA A 181 -4.98 -12.00 -6.50
N GLU A 182 -5.40 -13.20 -6.93
CA GLU A 182 -6.44 -13.39 -7.94
C GLU A 182 -7.80 -12.88 -7.48
N THR A 183 -8.15 -13.09 -6.20
CA THR A 183 -9.35 -12.54 -5.59
C THR A 183 -9.32 -11.01 -5.57
N VAL A 184 -8.18 -10.41 -5.20
CA VAL A 184 -8.03 -8.94 -5.17
C VAL A 184 -8.15 -8.35 -6.57
N LEU A 185 -7.48 -8.91 -7.58
CA LEU A 185 -7.57 -8.43 -8.98
C LEU A 185 -9.00 -8.55 -9.52
N THR A 186 -9.66 -9.69 -9.27
CA THR A 186 -11.06 -9.90 -9.67
C THR A 186 -11.98 -8.90 -8.99
N GLY A 187 -11.79 -8.66 -7.70
CA GLY A 187 -12.54 -7.69 -6.93
C GLY A 187 -12.33 -6.25 -7.42
N MET A 188 -11.08 -5.86 -7.72
CA MET A 188 -10.78 -4.55 -8.30
C MET A 188 -11.50 -4.33 -9.63
N LYS A 189 -11.56 -5.34 -10.51
CA LYS A 189 -12.32 -5.27 -11.78
C LYS A 189 -13.82 -5.18 -11.55
N ARG A 190 -14.35 -6.03 -10.67
CA ARG A 190 -15.78 -6.06 -10.35
C ARG A 190 -16.27 -4.73 -9.79
N PHE A 191 -15.51 -4.15 -8.87
CA PHE A 191 -15.83 -2.88 -8.24
C PHE A 191 -15.01 -1.73 -8.80
N ALA A 192 -14.73 -1.74 -10.11
CA ALA A 192 -13.78 -0.82 -10.69
C ALA A 192 -14.25 0.66 -10.68
N ASN A 193 -15.50 0.95 -10.33
CA ASN A 193 -15.99 2.31 -10.09
C ASN A 193 -15.75 2.81 -8.66
N ARG A 194 -15.24 1.97 -7.76
CA ARG A 194 -14.91 2.30 -6.37
C ARG A 194 -13.42 2.57 -6.22
N SER A 195 -13.08 3.86 -6.07
CA SER A 195 -11.70 4.32 -5.96
C SER A 195 -10.99 3.83 -4.69
N ASP A 196 -11.74 3.63 -3.60
CA ASP A 196 -11.24 3.11 -2.33
C ASP A 196 -10.81 1.63 -2.46
N ILE A 197 -11.58 0.81 -3.15
CA ILE A 197 -11.21 -0.57 -3.48
C ILE A 197 -9.99 -0.60 -4.41
N THR A 198 -10.01 0.25 -5.44
CA THR A 198 -8.88 0.36 -6.38
C THR A 198 -7.60 0.71 -5.61
N LEU A 199 -7.64 1.74 -4.78
CA LEU A 199 -6.49 2.14 -3.98
C LEU A 199 -6.04 1.06 -3.00
N THR A 200 -6.99 0.36 -2.35
CA THR A 200 -6.69 -0.76 -1.46
C THR A 200 -5.95 -1.86 -2.19
N GLY A 201 -6.42 -2.26 -3.38
CA GLY A 201 -5.78 -3.28 -4.20
C GLY A 201 -4.39 -2.83 -4.68
N LEU A 202 -4.23 -1.57 -5.07
CA LEU A 202 -2.91 -1.01 -5.40
C LEU A 202 -1.95 -1.06 -4.20
N CYS A 203 -2.42 -0.70 -2.99
CA CYS A 203 -1.62 -0.84 -1.78
C CYS A 203 -1.25 -2.30 -1.49
N PHE A 204 -2.17 -3.26 -1.71
CA PHE A 204 -1.88 -4.69 -1.62
C PHE A 204 -0.73 -5.10 -2.55
N PHE A 205 -0.81 -4.70 -3.82
CA PHE A 205 0.19 -5.06 -4.83
C PHE A 205 1.52 -4.32 -4.68
N SER A 206 1.57 -3.20 -3.96
CA SER A 206 2.82 -2.47 -3.71
C SER A 206 3.90 -3.35 -3.07
N ASN A 207 3.52 -4.36 -2.29
CA ASN A 207 4.48 -5.35 -1.79
C ASN A 207 4.37 -6.69 -2.53
N ALA A 208 3.13 -7.11 -2.84
CA ALA A 208 2.86 -8.42 -3.41
C ALA A 208 3.42 -8.61 -4.84
N CYS A 209 3.74 -7.53 -5.57
CA CYS A 209 4.29 -7.66 -6.94
C CYS A 209 5.76 -8.13 -6.98
N ALA A 210 6.46 -8.21 -5.84
CA ALA A 210 7.90 -8.45 -5.81
C ALA A 210 8.29 -9.90 -6.17
N PRO A 211 7.59 -10.96 -5.67
CA PRO A 211 7.87 -12.32 -6.11
C PRO A 211 7.50 -12.51 -7.59
N PRO A 212 8.37 -13.14 -8.41
CA PRO A 212 8.13 -13.35 -9.83
C PRO A 212 6.81 -14.06 -10.15
N ALA A 213 6.39 -15.02 -9.32
CA ALA A 213 5.14 -15.76 -9.50
C ALA A 213 3.90 -14.86 -9.31
N LEU A 214 3.90 -14.01 -8.28
CA LEU A 214 2.82 -13.04 -8.06
C LEU A 214 2.80 -11.96 -9.15
N ASN A 215 3.97 -11.49 -9.59
CA ASN A 215 4.10 -10.58 -10.73
C ASN A 215 3.48 -11.19 -12.01
N ALA A 216 3.85 -12.42 -12.35
CA ALA A 216 3.33 -13.12 -13.51
C ALA A 216 1.80 -13.28 -13.45
N LYS A 217 1.24 -13.58 -12.27
CA LYS A 217 -0.22 -13.63 -12.06
C LYS A 217 -0.89 -12.29 -12.33
N MET A 218 -0.31 -11.18 -11.87
CA MET A 218 -0.85 -9.83 -12.16
C MET A 218 -0.88 -9.58 -13.68
N VAL A 219 0.22 -9.88 -14.36
CA VAL A 219 0.36 -9.68 -15.82
C VAL A 219 -0.61 -10.57 -16.61
N GLN A 220 -0.77 -11.83 -16.21
CA GLN A 220 -1.71 -12.78 -16.81
C GLN A 220 -3.17 -12.32 -16.63
N GLN A 221 -3.47 -11.71 -15.49
CA GLN A 221 -4.79 -11.15 -15.18
C GLN A 221 -5.03 -9.78 -15.81
N GLY A 222 -4.15 -9.27 -16.68
CA GLY A 222 -4.38 -8.00 -17.41
C GLY A 222 -4.12 -6.74 -16.59
N TYR A 223 -3.38 -6.84 -15.48
CA TYR A 223 -3.11 -5.68 -14.62
C TYR A 223 -2.47 -4.50 -15.37
N LEU A 224 -1.59 -4.75 -16.33
CA LEU A 224 -0.87 -3.69 -17.06
C LEU A 224 -1.85 -2.74 -17.75
N GLU A 225 -2.79 -3.29 -18.52
CA GLU A 225 -3.82 -2.51 -19.22
C GLU A 225 -4.84 -1.90 -18.25
N ASP A 226 -5.29 -2.69 -17.28
CA ASP A 226 -6.29 -2.24 -16.30
C ASP A 226 -5.76 -1.08 -15.44
N SER A 227 -4.46 -1.05 -15.13
CA SER A 227 -3.85 0.01 -14.32
C SER A 227 -3.96 1.39 -14.99
N VAL A 228 -3.89 1.45 -16.32
CA VAL A 228 -4.08 2.70 -17.08
C VAL A 228 -5.54 3.14 -17.00
N GLU A 229 -6.49 2.21 -17.09
CA GLU A 229 -7.91 2.51 -16.92
C GLU A 229 -8.22 2.99 -15.49
N MET A 230 -7.55 2.45 -14.47
CA MET A 230 -7.65 2.95 -13.10
C MET A 230 -7.18 4.41 -12.99
N MET A 231 -6.09 4.79 -13.67
CA MET A 231 -5.61 6.18 -13.72
C MET A 231 -6.62 7.09 -14.41
N ARG A 232 -7.21 6.68 -15.55
CA ARG A 232 -8.21 7.47 -16.26
C ARG A 232 -9.46 7.71 -15.42
N ARG A 233 -9.94 6.65 -14.76
CA ARG A 233 -11.18 6.69 -13.99
C ARG A 233 -11.01 7.42 -12.66
N HIS A 234 -9.89 7.20 -11.98
CA HIS A 234 -9.69 7.63 -10.59
C HIS A 234 -8.47 8.55 -10.42
N GLY A 235 -7.91 9.13 -11.49
CA GLY A 235 -6.67 9.90 -11.42
C GLY A 235 -6.75 11.18 -10.59
N LYS A 236 -7.97 11.66 -10.31
CA LYS A 236 -8.21 12.77 -9.37
C LYS A 236 -8.26 12.32 -7.91
N LYS A 237 -8.25 11.02 -7.65
CA LYS A 237 -8.37 10.45 -6.32
C LYS A 237 -6.99 10.20 -5.73
N VAL A 238 -6.81 10.68 -4.51
CA VAL A 238 -5.52 10.68 -3.84
C VAL A 238 -4.94 9.27 -3.81
N GLY A 239 -3.72 9.13 -4.33
CA GLY A 239 -2.98 7.89 -4.27
C GLY A 239 -3.08 6.99 -5.48
N VAL A 240 -4.19 6.99 -6.24
CA VAL A 240 -4.40 6.00 -7.30
C VAL A 240 -3.33 6.11 -8.38
N SER A 241 -3.18 7.29 -9.01
CA SER A 241 -2.16 7.47 -10.05
C SER A 241 -0.75 7.30 -9.50
N GLY A 242 -0.45 7.80 -8.30
CA GLY A 242 0.87 7.65 -7.69
C GLY A 242 1.25 6.21 -7.43
N GLU A 243 0.31 5.37 -6.97
CA GLU A 243 0.55 3.94 -6.77
C GLU A 243 0.66 3.16 -8.09
N VAL A 244 -0.12 3.51 -9.12
CA VAL A 244 0.07 2.90 -10.46
C VAL A 244 1.46 3.22 -11.00
N VAL A 245 1.90 4.48 -10.94
CA VAL A 245 3.27 4.88 -11.34
C VAL A 245 4.33 4.14 -10.54
N TRP A 246 4.11 3.94 -9.24
CA TRP A 246 5.00 3.17 -8.37
C TRP A 246 5.08 1.71 -8.83
N LEU A 247 3.95 1.07 -9.10
CA LEU A 247 3.88 -0.34 -9.51
C LEU A 247 4.54 -0.56 -10.87
N ALA A 248 4.28 0.30 -11.85
CA ALA A 248 4.95 0.27 -13.14
C ALA A 248 6.49 0.38 -12.99
N ASP A 249 6.98 1.36 -12.22
CA ASP A 249 8.42 1.54 -12.00
C ASP A 249 9.07 0.39 -11.22
N LYS A 250 8.39 -0.18 -10.23
CA LYS A 250 8.98 -1.14 -9.29
C LYS A 250 8.73 -2.60 -9.61
N CYS A 251 7.76 -2.91 -10.44
CA CYS A 251 7.33 -4.28 -10.69
C CYS A 251 7.44 -4.70 -12.15
N PHE A 252 7.24 -3.78 -13.10
CA PHE A 252 7.02 -4.17 -14.51
C PHE A 252 8.03 -3.56 -15.49
N SER A 253 8.68 -2.46 -15.12
CA SER A 253 9.56 -1.72 -16.03
C SER A 253 10.92 -2.34 -16.32
N ASP A 254 11.23 -3.52 -15.79
CA ASP A 254 12.48 -4.25 -16.08
C ASP A 254 12.30 -5.33 -17.17
N ASP A 255 11.05 -5.58 -17.62
CA ASP A 255 10.71 -6.50 -18.72
C ASP A 255 10.22 -5.70 -19.94
N GLU A 256 10.88 -5.87 -21.09
CA GLU A 256 10.58 -5.11 -22.31
C GLU A 256 9.18 -5.40 -22.87
N ALA A 257 8.70 -6.64 -22.76
CA ALA A 257 7.37 -7.00 -23.23
C ALA A 257 6.28 -6.36 -22.35
N GLN A 258 6.51 -6.30 -21.04
CA GLN A 258 5.61 -5.63 -20.10
C GLN A 258 5.61 -4.10 -20.32
N LEU A 259 6.79 -3.48 -20.47
CA LEU A 259 6.90 -2.07 -20.85
C LEU A 259 6.09 -1.76 -22.11
N ARG A 260 6.25 -2.58 -23.16
CA ARG A 260 5.51 -2.40 -24.40
C ARG A 260 4.00 -2.41 -24.18
N ARG A 261 3.49 -3.37 -23.42
CA ARG A 261 2.05 -3.46 -23.10
C ARG A 261 1.55 -2.25 -22.33
N GLU A 262 2.29 -1.77 -21.32
CA GLU A 262 1.96 -0.56 -20.58
C GLU A 262 1.92 0.68 -21.48
N ALA A 263 2.91 0.83 -22.38
CA ALA A 263 2.92 1.90 -23.36
C ALA A 263 1.72 1.79 -24.30
N ASP A 264 1.47 0.64 -24.91
CA ASP A 264 0.36 0.42 -25.84
C ASP A 264 -1.01 0.71 -25.17
N ALA A 265 -1.15 0.43 -23.87
CA ALA A 265 -2.33 0.76 -23.08
C ALA A 265 -2.53 2.27 -22.82
N GLY A 266 -1.47 3.09 -22.95
CA GLY A 266 -1.52 4.54 -22.71
C GLY A 266 -0.86 5.03 -21.43
N LEU A 267 -0.01 4.22 -20.77
CA LEU A 267 0.58 4.60 -19.50
C LEU A 267 1.41 5.90 -19.58
N LEU A 268 2.14 6.12 -20.68
CA LEU A 268 3.03 7.27 -20.82
C LEU A 268 2.28 8.60 -20.76
N GLU A 269 1.14 8.70 -21.44
CA GLU A 269 0.27 9.87 -21.38
C GLU A 269 -0.30 10.08 -19.97
N GLU A 270 -0.79 9.02 -19.33
CA GLU A 270 -1.35 9.12 -17.97
C GLU A 270 -0.29 9.52 -16.92
N VAL A 271 0.95 9.07 -17.07
CA VAL A 271 2.08 9.49 -16.22
C VAL A 271 2.31 11.00 -16.38
N VAL A 272 2.33 11.52 -17.61
CA VAL A 272 2.51 12.97 -17.85
C VAL A 272 1.33 13.79 -17.33
N LEU A 273 0.10 13.31 -17.49
CA LEU A 273 -1.09 13.95 -16.88
C LEU A 273 -0.99 13.95 -15.35
N THR A 274 -0.47 12.88 -14.75
CA THR A 274 -0.26 12.78 -13.31
C THR A 274 0.81 13.77 -12.82
N LEU A 275 1.91 13.95 -13.57
CA LEU A 275 2.92 14.97 -13.29
C LEU A 275 2.31 16.37 -13.34
N ARG A 276 1.53 16.68 -14.38
CA ARG A 276 0.81 17.96 -14.52
C ARG A 276 -0.11 18.24 -13.35
N ALA A 277 -0.94 17.26 -12.98
CA ALA A 277 -1.87 17.42 -11.86
C ALA A 277 -1.13 17.65 -10.54
N ALA A 278 -0.02 16.96 -10.33
CA ALA A 278 0.81 17.14 -9.14
C ALA A 278 1.51 18.50 -9.09
N SER A 279 2.01 19.02 -10.21
CA SER A 279 2.53 20.39 -10.34
C SER A 279 1.46 21.44 -10.07
N ALA A 280 0.20 21.16 -10.43
CA ALA A 280 -0.96 22.00 -10.11
C ALA A 280 -1.46 21.86 -8.65
N GLY A 281 -0.74 21.13 -7.80
CA GLY A 281 -1.06 20.99 -6.38
C GLY A 281 -2.02 19.84 -6.03
N LEU A 282 -2.48 19.05 -7.01
CA LEU A 282 -3.27 17.86 -6.71
C LEU A 282 -2.39 16.84 -5.97
N LYS A 283 -2.88 16.30 -4.85
CA LYS A 283 -2.20 15.19 -4.17
C LYS A 283 -2.45 13.88 -4.93
N THR A 284 -1.54 13.50 -5.82
CA THR A 284 -1.67 12.30 -6.67
C THR A 284 -1.14 11.03 -6.02
N ASP A 285 -0.42 11.17 -4.90
CA ASP A 285 0.27 10.08 -4.20
C ASP A 285 -0.05 10.10 -2.70
N VAL A 286 -0.23 8.92 -2.12
CA VAL A 286 -0.52 8.76 -0.68
C VAL A 286 0.64 9.22 0.22
N ILE A 287 1.88 9.04 -0.24
CA ILE A 287 3.11 9.46 0.46
C ILE A 287 3.40 10.93 0.20
N GLY A 288 3.23 11.35 -1.04
CA GLY A 288 3.38 12.72 -1.47
C GLY A 288 3.93 12.81 -2.89
N ASN A 289 3.67 13.94 -3.53
CA ASN A 289 3.99 14.15 -4.93
C ASN A 289 5.50 13.98 -5.22
N GLU A 290 6.38 14.24 -4.26
CA GLU A 290 7.83 13.98 -4.42
C GLU A 290 8.17 12.52 -4.72
N ARG A 291 7.47 11.57 -4.08
CA ARG A 291 7.66 10.13 -4.36
C ARG A 291 7.20 9.82 -5.78
N MET A 292 6.00 10.29 -6.13
CA MET A 292 5.43 10.07 -7.46
C MET A 292 6.35 10.63 -8.54
N PHE A 293 6.82 11.88 -8.40
CA PHE A 293 7.76 12.49 -9.34
C PHE A 293 9.03 11.66 -9.50
N ARG A 294 9.66 11.25 -8.39
CA ARG A 294 10.87 10.42 -8.44
C ARG A 294 10.63 9.10 -9.20
N ASN A 295 9.51 8.44 -8.94
CA ASN A 295 9.17 7.18 -9.60
C ASN A 295 8.84 7.40 -11.09
N ALA A 296 8.11 8.46 -11.41
CA ALA A 296 7.82 8.85 -12.79
C ALA A 296 9.11 9.15 -13.57
N MET A 297 10.10 9.82 -12.96
CA MET A 297 11.38 10.10 -13.64
C MET A 297 12.16 8.80 -13.93
N SER A 298 12.15 7.88 -12.98
CA SER A 298 12.75 6.56 -13.16
C SER A 298 12.06 5.81 -14.31
N LEU A 299 10.73 5.72 -14.27
CA LEU A 299 9.90 5.03 -15.24
C LEU A 299 10.03 5.62 -16.66
N LEU A 300 9.82 6.92 -16.83
CA LEU A 300 9.94 7.61 -18.12
C LEU A 300 11.35 7.47 -18.69
N GLY A 301 12.38 7.54 -17.84
CA GLY A 301 13.76 7.29 -18.25
C GLY A 301 14.00 5.87 -18.75
N LYS A 302 13.38 4.84 -18.13
CA LYS A 302 13.46 3.46 -18.59
C LYS A 302 12.80 3.30 -19.97
N PHE A 303 11.60 3.83 -20.15
CA PHE A 303 10.92 3.85 -21.47
C PHE A 303 11.74 4.57 -22.55
N ALA A 304 12.28 5.75 -22.24
CA ALA A 304 13.07 6.52 -23.20
C ALA A 304 14.36 5.80 -23.62
N ARG A 305 14.96 5.01 -22.73
CA ARG A 305 16.12 4.15 -23.04
C ARG A 305 15.73 2.89 -23.82
N ALA A 306 14.52 2.37 -23.62
CA ALA A 306 14.04 1.19 -24.33
C ALA A 306 13.78 1.45 -25.83
N GLY A 307 13.50 2.69 -26.26
CA GLY A 307 13.42 2.99 -27.68
C GLY A 307 13.00 4.41 -28.05
N ASP A 308 13.38 4.83 -29.25
CA ASP A 308 13.10 6.17 -29.77
C ASP A 308 11.60 6.43 -30.01
N ALA A 309 10.81 5.38 -30.24
CA ALA A 309 9.35 5.49 -30.33
C ALA A 309 8.72 5.92 -28.99
N TYR A 310 9.14 5.32 -27.87
CA TYR A 310 8.67 5.71 -26.54
C TYR A 310 9.14 7.11 -26.18
N ARG A 311 10.43 7.42 -26.44
CA ARG A 311 10.98 8.77 -26.26
C ARG A 311 10.12 9.83 -26.96
N ALA A 312 9.83 9.64 -28.26
CA ALA A 312 9.03 10.57 -29.03
C ALA A 312 7.61 10.72 -28.47
N ARG A 313 7.01 9.62 -27.98
CA ARG A 313 5.68 9.63 -27.36
C ARG A 313 5.66 10.40 -26.04
N ILE A 314 6.66 10.19 -25.17
CA ILE A 314 6.82 10.94 -23.91
C ILE A 314 6.97 12.44 -24.18
N VAL A 315 7.80 12.81 -25.17
CA VAL A 315 7.99 14.21 -25.57
C VAL A 315 6.69 14.82 -26.10
N ARG A 316 5.97 14.13 -27.01
CA ARG A 316 4.68 14.60 -27.53
C ARG A 316 3.61 14.75 -26.44
N ALA A 317 3.63 13.91 -25.41
CA ALA A 317 2.71 14.03 -24.28
C ALA A 317 2.96 15.29 -23.41
N GLY A 318 4.11 15.95 -23.59
CA GLY A 318 4.48 17.18 -22.91
C GLY A 318 5.30 16.97 -21.64
N ALA A 319 6.02 15.85 -21.52
CA ALA A 319 6.76 15.52 -20.30
C ALA A 319 7.81 16.57 -19.92
N GLU A 320 8.48 17.20 -20.89
CA GLU A 320 9.52 18.20 -20.65
C GLU A 320 9.05 19.32 -19.73
N ALA A 321 7.92 19.96 -20.08
CA ALA A 321 7.36 21.07 -19.31
C ALA A 321 7.04 20.65 -17.86
N GLU A 322 6.47 19.45 -17.67
CA GLU A 322 6.10 18.97 -16.34
C GLU A 322 7.32 18.58 -15.49
N ILE A 323 8.38 18.04 -16.12
CA ILE A 323 9.64 17.74 -15.43
C ILE A 323 10.30 19.04 -14.95
N LEU A 324 10.35 20.06 -15.81
CA LEU A 324 10.93 21.37 -15.46
C LEU A 324 10.09 22.10 -14.39
N ALA A 325 8.76 21.97 -14.43
CA ALA A 325 7.88 22.49 -13.39
C ALA A 325 8.13 21.79 -12.03
N GLY A 326 8.30 20.46 -12.05
CA GLY A 326 8.65 19.69 -10.86
C GLY A 326 10.00 20.07 -10.27
N LEU A 327 11.01 20.36 -11.11
CA LEU A 327 12.31 20.86 -10.67
C LEU A 327 12.20 22.23 -10.01
N SER A 328 11.52 23.17 -10.68
CA SER A 328 11.37 24.56 -10.20
C SER A 328 10.59 24.65 -8.88
N SER A 329 9.61 23.75 -8.68
CA SER A 329 8.79 23.69 -7.46
C SER A 329 9.39 22.82 -6.34
N GLY A 330 10.55 22.20 -6.57
CA GLY A 330 11.18 21.32 -5.60
C GLY A 330 10.52 19.95 -5.43
N LEU A 331 9.52 19.60 -6.26
CA LEU A 331 8.86 18.29 -6.24
C LEU A 331 9.80 17.16 -6.68
N VAL A 332 10.86 17.46 -7.43
CA VAL A 332 11.90 16.49 -7.80
C VAL A 332 13.29 17.10 -7.69
N LYS A 333 14.24 16.30 -7.21
CA LYS A 333 15.65 16.72 -7.14
C LYS A 333 16.33 16.56 -8.51
N PRO A 334 17.34 17.40 -8.83
CA PRO A 334 18.15 17.25 -10.05
C PRO A 334 18.69 15.82 -10.24
N SER A 335 19.16 15.17 -9.18
CA SER A 335 19.68 13.80 -9.22
C SER A 335 18.67 12.73 -9.70
N LYS A 336 17.39 13.07 -9.82
CA LYS A 336 16.34 12.20 -10.37
C LYS A 336 15.81 12.70 -11.72
N ALA A 337 15.66 14.02 -11.89
CA ALA A 337 15.14 14.59 -13.13
C ALA A 337 16.16 14.60 -14.27
N CYS A 338 17.43 14.95 -13.99
CA CYS A 338 18.44 15.12 -15.04
C CYS A 338 18.71 13.83 -15.83
N PRO A 339 18.87 12.64 -15.21
CA PRO A 339 19.01 11.39 -15.96
C PRO A 339 17.80 11.07 -16.84
N CYS A 340 16.59 11.51 -16.45
CA CYS A 340 15.38 11.37 -17.26
C CYS A 340 15.43 12.31 -18.48
N LEU A 341 15.76 13.59 -18.28
CA LEU A 341 15.90 14.57 -19.37
C LEU A 341 16.99 14.15 -20.38
N GLU A 342 18.12 13.65 -19.90
CA GLU A 342 19.17 13.07 -20.74
C GLU A 342 18.67 11.88 -21.54
N ALA A 343 17.98 10.94 -20.86
CA ALA A 343 17.37 9.79 -21.53
C ALA A 343 16.34 10.22 -22.57
N LEU A 344 15.71 11.38 -22.42
CA LEU A 344 14.77 11.97 -23.38
C LEU A 344 15.45 12.78 -24.51
N ARG A 345 16.78 13.00 -24.47
CA ARG A 345 17.51 13.92 -25.37
C ARG A 345 16.97 15.36 -25.32
N LEU A 346 16.58 15.81 -24.14
CA LEU A 346 16.11 17.18 -23.92
C LEU A 346 17.22 18.08 -23.39
N SER A 347 17.02 19.39 -23.53
CA SER A 347 17.95 20.39 -22.99
C SER A 347 18.02 20.30 -21.47
N LEU A 348 19.23 20.32 -20.92
CA LEU A 348 19.45 20.25 -19.48
C LEU A 348 19.42 21.66 -18.87
N PRO A 349 18.59 21.93 -17.84
CA PRO A 349 18.64 23.19 -17.11
C PRO A 349 19.96 23.33 -16.35
N ALA A 350 20.34 24.56 -15.98
CA ALA A 350 21.59 24.84 -15.25
C ALA A 350 21.77 23.98 -13.99
N ALA A 351 20.69 23.74 -13.24
CA ALA A 351 20.68 22.87 -12.06
C ALA A 351 21.15 21.42 -12.34
N CYS A 352 21.08 20.96 -13.59
CA CYS A 352 21.59 19.64 -14.01
C CYS A 352 23.08 19.65 -14.38
N LEU A 353 23.65 20.82 -14.66
CA LEU A 353 25.06 20.97 -15.03
C LEU A 353 25.95 21.18 -13.80
N GLU A 354 25.42 21.84 -12.76
CA GLU A 354 26.14 22.14 -11.52
C GLU A 354 26.50 20.88 -10.71
N GLY A 355 25.64 19.85 -10.72
CA GLY A 355 25.88 18.61 -9.99
C GLY A 355 26.87 17.63 -10.64
N LYS A 356 27.50 18.00 -11.77
CA LYS A 356 28.51 17.19 -12.47
C LYS A 356 29.94 17.68 -12.27
N ARG A 357 30.13 18.82 -11.61
CA ARG A 357 31.43 19.33 -11.16
C ARG A 357 31.69 18.85 -9.74
#